data_AF-A0A9D7GZZ2-F1
#
_entry.id   AF-A0A9D7GZZ2-F1
#
_cell.length_a   1.000
_cell.length_b   1.000
_cell.length_c   1.000
_cell.angle_alpha   90.00
_cell.angle_beta   90.00
_cell.angle_gamma   90.00
#
_symmetry.space_group_name_H-M   'P 1'
#
loop_
_entity.id
_entity.type
_entity.pdbx_description
1 polymer ?
#
loop_
_entity_poly.entity_id
_entity_poly.type
_entity_poly.pdbx_seq_one_letter_code
_entity_poly.pdbx_strand_id
1 'polypeptide(L)'
;MVKKDAEGGARAVRIVLQFRDKETLACDLDCAGHRLAIRVATENVEASADRYRIDARMSNTADAFVASAAAGTKLEALREVAKTWTERAPILGLAPIDWSGVERALTAVRAV
;
A
#
# COMPACT_ATOMS: atom_id res chain seq x y z
N MET A 1 31.99 -2.22 22.65
CA MET A 1 31.68 -0.88 22.09
C MET A 1 30.75 -1.09 20.91
N VAL A 2 29.45 -0.98 21.16
CA VAL A 2 28.38 -1.28 20.19
C VAL A 2 28.35 -0.15 19.16
N LYS A 3 28.43 -0.51 17.87
CA LYS A 3 28.37 0.44 16.76
C LYS A 3 27.01 1.16 16.80
N LYS A 4 27.11 2.47 17.01
CA LYS A 4 26.02 3.44 16.98
C LYS A 4 25.92 3.93 15.54
N ASP A 5 25.08 3.30 14.74
CA ASP A 5 24.75 3.81 13.42
C ASP A 5 23.72 4.92 13.60
N ALA A 6 24.22 6.14 13.39
CA ALA A 6 23.49 7.38 13.50
C ALA A 6 22.41 7.51 12.41
N GLU A 7 21.36 8.18 12.83
CA GLU A 7 20.18 8.64 12.11
C GLU A 7 20.52 9.48 10.87
N GLY A 8 19.69 9.39 9.81
CA GLY A 8 19.76 10.33 8.68
C GLY A 8 19.29 9.84 7.30
N GLY A 9 18.84 8.60 7.15
CA GLY A 9 18.21 8.14 5.89
C GLY A 9 16.71 8.19 6.03
N ALA A 10 16.00 8.97 5.21
CA ALA A 10 14.54 8.89 5.10
C ALA A 10 14.15 7.41 5.04
N ARG A 11 13.44 6.94 6.08
CA ARG A 11 13.27 5.50 6.31
C ARG A 11 12.40 4.96 5.18
N ALA A 12 13.06 4.38 4.17
CA ALA A 12 12.45 4.01 2.91
C ALA A 12 11.30 3.03 3.13
N VAL A 13 10.22 3.20 2.36
CA VAL A 13 9.12 2.24 2.33
C VAL A 13 9.67 0.87 1.95
N ARG A 14 9.42 -0.13 2.79
CA ARG A 14 9.89 -1.50 2.58
C ARG A 14 8.75 -2.49 2.76
N ILE A 15 8.72 -3.52 1.94
CA ILE A 15 7.79 -4.64 2.12
C ILE A 15 8.35 -5.53 3.21
N VAL A 16 7.52 -5.85 4.20
CA VAL A 16 7.91 -6.66 5.37
C VAL A 16 7.23 -8.01 5.42
N LEU A 17 6.08 -8.13 4.76
CA LEU A 17 5.35 -9.36 4.58
C LEU A 17 4.68 -9.29 3.21
N GLN A 18 4.76 -10.40 2.49
CA GLN A 18 4.05 -10.59 1.25
C GLN A 18 3.45 -11.97 1.28
N PHE A 19 2.16 -12.07 0.99
CA PHE A 19 1.51 -13.35 0.79
C PHE A 19 0.46 -13.23 -0.32
N ARG A 20 0.19 -14.34 -0.98
CA ARG A 20 -0.84 -14.44 -2.01
C ARG A 20 -1.95 -15.30 -1.45
N ASP A 21 -3.15 -14.74 -1.37
CA ASP A 21 -4.36 -15.46 -1.01
C ASP A 21 -5.25 -15.54 -2.25
N LYS A 22 -5.28 -16.71 -2.89
CA LYS A 22 -6.01 -16.96 -4.15
C LYS A 22 -5.65 -15.92 -5.21
N GLU A 23 -6.59 -15.04 -5.54
CA GLU A 23 -6.50 -13.99 -6.56
C GLU A 23 -6.06 -12.63 -5.99
N THR A 24 -5.76 -12.58 -4.69
CA THR A 24 -5.34 -11.37 -3.98
C THR A 24 -3.87 -11.45 -3.57
N LEU A 25 -3.09 -10.46 -3.97
CA LEU A 25 -1.76 -10.21 -3.42
C LEU A 25 -1.90 -9.29 -2.22
N ALA A 26 -1.44 -9.71 -1.05
CA ALA A 26 -1.38 -8.89 0.15
C ALA A 26 0.08 -8.57 0.49
N CYS A 27 0.35 -7.30 0.75
CA CYS A 27 1.65 -6.78 1.16
C CYS A 27 1.48 -5.94 2.43
N ASP A 28 2.25 -6.22 3.46
CA ASP A 28 2.46 -5.25 4.54
C ASP A 28 3.75 -4.48 4.25
N LEU A 29 3.66 -3.16 4.34
CA LEU A 29 4.77 -2.24 4.17
C LEU A 29 5.08 -1.55 5.50
N ASP A 30 6.37 -1.34 5.77
CA ASP A 30 6.85 -0.44 6.80
C ASP A 30 7.14 0.92 6.17
N CYS A 31 6.30 1.90 6.50
CA CYS A 31 6.36 3.28 6.06
C CYS A 31 6.88 4.13 7.23
N ALA A 32 8.19 4.18 7.39
CA ALA A 32 8.85 4.94 8.46
C ALA A 32 8.37 4.62 9.90
N GLY A 33 8.02 3.36 10.19
CA GLY A 33 7.48 2.93 11.49
C GLY A 33 5.96 2.80 11.54
N HIS A 34 5.26 3.15 10.44
CA HIS A 34 3.84 2.88 10.26
C HIS A 34 3.64 1.63 9.40
N ARG A 35 2.78 0.71 9.85
CA ARG A 35 2.42 -0.48 9.07
C ARG A 35 1.26 -0.18 8.14
N LEU A 36 1.50 -0.26 6.84
CA LEU A 36 0.49 -0.12 5.79
C LEU A 36 0.23 -1.49 5.15
N ALA A 37 -0.99 -2.00 5.28
CA ALA A 37 -1.43 -3.16 4.54
C ALA A 37 -2.00 -2.71 3.18
N ILE A 38 -1.46 -3.27 2.10
CA ILE A 38 -1.96 -3.15 0.74
C ILE A 38 -2.49 -4.50 0.30
N ARG A 39 -3.70 -4.53 -0.26
CA ARG A 39 -4.26 -5.69 -0.94
C ARG A 39 -4.50 -5.34 -2.39
N VAL A 40 -4.12 -6.22 -3.30
CA VAL A 40 -4.29 -6.09 -4.74
C VAL A 40 -5.07 -7.29 -5.21
N ALA A 41 -6.32 -7.10 -5.61
CA ALA A 41 -7.17 -8.12 -6.20
C ALA A 41 -7.37 -7.83 -7.69
N THR A 42 -7.54 -8.89 -8.48
CA THR A 42 -8.01 -8.78 -9.86
C THR A 42 -9.50 -9.09 -9.86
N GLU A 43 -10.32 -8.12 -10.24
CA GLU A 43 -11.76 -8.28 -10.40
C GLU A 43 -12.02 -8.62 -11.87
N ASN A 44 -12.33 -9.89 -12.15
CA ASN A 44 -12.81 -10.31 -13.46
C ASN A 44 -14.32 -10.07 -13.51
N VAL A 45 -14.73 -9.00 -14.18
CA VAL A 45 -16.15 -8.73 -14.44
C VAL A 45 -16.46 -9.36 -15.78
N GLU A 46 -17.33 -10.37 -15.83
CA GLU A 46 -17.60 -11.30 -16.95
C GLU A 46 -17.86 -10.66 -18.34
N ALA A 47 -17.90 -9.34 -18.46
CA ALA A 47 -18.07 -8.59 -19.70
C ALA A 47 -17.17 -7.32 -19.83
N SER A 48 -16.11 -7.19 -19.04
CA SER A 48 -15.21 -6.02 -19.08
C SER A 48 -13.75 -6.43 -18.88
N ALA A 49 -12.82 -5.60 -19.39
CA ALA A 49 -11.39 -5.78 -19.17
C ALA A 49 -11.10 -5.94 -17.66
N ASP A 50 -10.13 -6.82 -17.33
CA ASP A 50 -9.71 -7.07 -15.95
C ASP A 50 -9.47 -5.75 -15.21
N ARG A 51 -10.13 -5.58 -14.08
CA ARG A 51 -9.91 -4.42 -13.20
C ARG A 51 -9.04 -4.83 -12.04
N TYR A 52 -8.13 -3.94 -11.66
CA TYR A 52 -7.33 -4.11 -10.45
C TYR A 52 -7.96 -3.31 -9.34
N ARG A 53 -8.32 -3.97 -8.26
CA ARG A 53 -8.75 -3.34 -7.02
C ARG A 53 -7.61 -3.30 -6.04
N ILE A 54 -7.36 -2.12 -5.48
CA ILE A 54 -6.38 -1.91 -4.43
C ILE A 54 -7.07 -1.37 -3.19
N ASP A 55 -6.83 -2.04 -2.06
CA ASP A 55 -7.25 -1.60 -0.74
C ASP A 55 -6.01 -1.29 0.10
N ALA A 56 -5.98 -0.11 0.72
CA ALA A 56 -4.95 0.31 1.65
C ALA A 56 -5.55 0.56 3.03
N ARG A 57 -4.88 0.08 4.09
CA ARG A 57 -5.26 0.37 5.48
C ARG A 57 -4.05 0.36 6.41
N MET A 58 -4.14 1.05 7.55
CA MET A 58 -3.14 0.92 8.60
C MET A 58 -3.32 -0.41 9.33
N SER A 59 -2.27 -1.22 9.44
CA SER A 59 -2.39 -2.58 10.04
C SER A 59 -2.56 -2.54 11.56
N ASN A 60 -2.28 -1.40 12.21
CA ASN A 60 -2.28 -1.27 13.68
C ASN A 60 -3.55 -0.62 14.26
N THR A 61 -4.62 -0.46 13.47
CA THR A 61 -5.85 0.19 13.92
C THR A 61 -7.05 -0.67 13.56
N ALA A 62 -7.77 -1.18 14.56
CA ALA A 62 -8.88 -2.11 14.37
C ALA A 62 -10.08 -1.49 13.62
N ASP A 63 -10.22 -0.16 13.70
CA ASP A 63 -11.22 0.65 13.00
C ASP A 63 -10.56 1.54 11.92
N ALA A 64 -9.51 1.01 11.27
CA ALA A 64 -8.74 1.77 10.29
C ALA A 64 -9.60 2.11 9.07
N PHE A 65 -9.64 3.40 8.74
CA PHE A 65 -9.92 3.90 7.41
C PHE A 65 -9.26 3.00 6.33
N VAL A 66 -10.09 2.53 5.41
CA VAL A 66 -9.65 1.79 4.24
C VAL A 66 -9.84 2.69 3.02
N ALA A 67 -8.74 3.03 2.35
CA ALA A 67 -8.81 3.66 1.04
C ALA A 67 -8.82 2.56 -0.02
N SER A 68 -9.89 2.54 -0.82
CA SER A 68 -10.10 1.53 -1.85
C SER A 68 -10.35 2.18 -3.20
N ALA A 69 -9.69 1.69 -4.25
CA ALA A 69 -9.98 2.10 -5.63
C ALA A 69 -9.82 0.93 -6.60
N ALA A 70 -10.55 0.98 -7.71
CA ALA A 70 -10.43 0.02 -8.80
C ALA A 70 -10.17 0.74 -10.13
N ALA A 71 -9.23 0.24 -10.92
CA ALA A 71 -8.86 0.83 -12.22
C ALA A 71 -8.40 -0.24 -13.23
N GLY A 72 -8.20 0.17 -14.49
CA GLY A 72 -7.72 -0.74 -15.55
C GLY A 72 -6.29 -1.23 -15.36
N THR A 73 -5.49 -0.54 -14.55
CA THR A 73 -4.14 -0.97 -14.17
C THR A 73 -3.92 -0.88 -12.66
N LYS A 74 -3.00 -1.71 -12.14
CA LYS A 74 -2.56 -1.66 -10.72
C LYS A 74 -2.07 -0.27 -10.34
N LEU A 75 -1.34 0.39 -11.24
CA LEU A 75 -0.73 1.68 -10.99
C LEU A 75 -1.80 2.79 -10.88
N GLU A 76 -2.80 2.79 -11.77
CA GLU A 76 -3.91 3.74 -11.68
C GLU A 76 -4.72 3.53 -10.39
N ALA A 77 -5.03 2.29 -10.04
CA ALA A 77 -5.75 1.99 -8.81
C ALA A 77 -4.97 2.47 -7.57
N LEU A 78 -3.64 2.30 -7.57
CA LEU A 78 -2.78 2.76 -6.48
C LEU A 78 -2.76 4.29 -6.38
N ARG A 79 -2.74 5.00 -7.52
CA ARG A 79 -2.76 6.46 -7.54
C ARG A 79 -4.07 7.03 -7.00
N GLU A 80 -5.20 6.41 -7.34
CA GLU A 80 -6.51 6.81 -6.80
C GLU A 80 -6.61 6.54 -5.29
N VAL A 81 -6.06 5.42 -4.81
CA VAL A 81 -5.90 5.14 -3.37
C VAL A 81 -5.03 6.20 -2.69
N ALA A 82 -3.88 6.53 -3.27
CA ALA A 82 -2.95 7.52 -2.75
C ALA A 82 -3.58 8.91 -2.65
N LYS A 83 -4.35 9.31 -3.68
CA LYS A 83 -5.12 10.55 -3.69
C LYS A 83 -6.15 10.56 -2.57
N THR A 84 -6.99 9.54 -2.49
CA THR A 84 -8.03 9.41 -1.45
C THR A 84 -7.43 9.44 -0.05
N TRP A 85 -6.29 8.77 0.16
CA TRP A 85 -5.59 8.80 1.42
C TRP A 85 -5.04 10.19 1.74
N THR A 86 -4.43 10.86 0.78
CA THR A 86 -3.87 12.22 0.99
C THR A 86 -4.96 13.21 1.38
N GLU A 87 -6.16 13.07 0.82
CA GLU A 87 -7.32 13.92 1.16
C GLU A 87 -7.92 13.59 2.53
N ARG A 88 -8.01 12.29 2.89
CA ARG A 88 -8.75 11.84 4.10
C ARG A 88 -7.87 11.66 5.33
N ALA A 89 -6.60 11.27 5.17
CA ALA A 89 -5.69 10.98 6.27
C ALA A 89 -5.52 12.15 7.26
N PRO A 90 -5.34 13.41 6.82
CA PRO A 90 -5.23 14.54 7.74
C PRO A 90 -6.49 14.76 8.57
N ILE A 91 -7.67 14.55 7.96
CA ILE A 91 -8.98 14.69 8.61
C ILE A 91 -9.18 13.63 9.69
N LEU A 92 -8.64 12.44 9.44
CA LEU A 92 -8.76 11.27 10.33
C LEU A 92 -7.58 11.12 11.30
N GLY A 93 -6.64 12.07 11.31
CA GLY A 93 -5.45 12.03 12.17
C GLY A 93 -4.49 10.87 11.84
N LEU A 94 -4.51 10.36 10.61
CA LEU A 94 -3.64 9.29 10.17
C LEU A 94 -2.27 9.83 9.77
N ALA A 95 -1.24 8.99 9.91
CA ALA A 95 0.11 9.35 9.53
C ALA A 95 0.23 9.60 8.01
N PRO A 96 1.05 10.58 7.59
CA PRO A 96 1.39 10.75 6.18
C PRO A 96 2.19 9.54 5.69
N ILE A 97 1.88 9.09 4.47
CA ILE A 97 2.52 7.95 3.82
C ILE A 97 3.26 8.43 2.57
N ASP A 98 4.51 7.99 2.39
CA ASP A 98 5.25 8.18 1.14
C ASP A 98 4.71 7.24 0.05
N TRP A 99 3.65 7.67 -0.63
CA TRP A 99 3.03 6.90 -1.72
C TRP A 99 3.95 6.67 -2.92
N SER A 100 4.93 7.54 -3.15
CA SER A 100 5.95 7.33 -4.19
C SER A 100 6.90 6.19 -3.81
N GLY A 101 7.25 6.08 -2.52
CA GLY A 101 7.94 4.92 -1.96
C GLY A 101 7.13 3.63 -2.10
N VAL A 102 5.83 3.66 -1.79
CA VAL A 102 4.91 2.52 -1.94
C VAL A 102 4.84 2.04 -3.39
N GLU A 103 4.68 2.97 -4.36
CA GLU A 103 4.64 2.65 -5.80
C GLU A 103 5.91 1.93 -6.27
N ARG A 104 7.08 2.43 -5.87
CA ARG A 104 8.37 1.80 -6.19
C ARG A 104 8.48 0.40 -5.56
N ALA A 105 8.09 0.27 -4.30
CA ALA A 105 8.13 -1.00 -3.58
C ALA A 105 7.21 -2.05 -4.24
N LEU A 106 6.00 -1.66 -4.62
CA LEU A 106 5.04 -2.57 -5.28
C LEU A 106 5.43 -2.91 -6.73
N THR A 107 6.08 -1.99 -7.46
CA THR A 107 6.59 -2.27 -8.81
C THR A 107 7.72 -3.31 -8.78
N ALA A 108 8.52 -3.33 -7.71
CA ALA A 108 9.54 -4.36 -7.51
C ALA A 108 8.94 -5.76 -7.23
N VAL A 109 7.69 -5.82 -6.78
CA VAL A 109 6.95 -7.07 -6.61
C VAL A 109 6.45 -7.53 -7.98
N ARG A 110 7.29 -8.25 -8.70
CA ARG A 110 6.82 -9.07 -9.82
C ARG A 110 5.86 -10.11 -9.26
N ALA A 111 4.62 -10.08 -9.72
CA ALA A 111 3.74 -11.24 -9.62
C ALA A 111 4.43 -12.39 -10.36
N VAL A 112 4.99 -13.35 -9.61
CA VAL A 112 5.41 -14.66 -10.13
C VAL A 112 4.17 -15.46 -10.49
#